data_AF-A0A4Q1B619-F1
#
_entry.id   AF-A0A4Q1B619-F1
#
_cell.length_a   1.000
_cell.length_b   1.000
_cell.length_c   1.000
_cell.angle_alpha   90.00
_cell.angle_beta   90.00
_cell.angle_gamma   90.00
#
_symmetry.space_group_name_H-M   'P 1'
#
loop_
_entity.id
_entity.type
_entity.pdbx_description
1 polymer ?
#
loop_
_entity_poly.entity_id
_entity_poly.type
_entity_poly.pdbx_seq_one_letter_code
_entity_poly.pdbx_strand_id
1 'polypeptide(L)'
;MNQLESMFEYGKNVVDALQSSKIYDDQSDLDDQALVAYTFGVYNGYAKKYDITGEDLVAVLIRLISEHIGYPVDYSEAMTQFMIQCTNKSVNETIYIIIHKGLDAFVSYEEDTDFFKSEYETILKDLKTVVETSQPPTRKTATERLNEKFNA
;
A
#
# COMPACT_ATOMS: atom_id res chain seq x y z
N MET A 1 -9.52 23.37 -12.63
CA MET A 1 -9.52 22.38 -11.54
C MET A 1 -8.63 22.93 -10.43
N ASN A 2 -9.04 22.88 -9.16
CA ASN A 2 -8.16 23.30 -8.06
C ASN A 2 -7.07 22.23 -7.83
N GLN A 3 -5.99 22.55 -7.12
CA GLN A 3 -4.85 21.63 -6.95
C GLN A 3 -5.23 20.31 -6.26
N LEU A 4 -6.15 20.35 -5.28
CA LEU A 4 -6.60 19.15 -4.58
C LEU A 4 -7.39 18.21 -5.50
N GLU A 5 -8.24 18.77 -6.35
CA GLU A 5 -9.00 18.01 -7.32
C GLU A 5 -8.09 17.43 -8.41
N SER A 6 -7.05 18.18 -8.83
CA SER A 6 -6.03 17.66 -9.73
C SER A 6 -5.26 16.48 -9.12
N MET A 7 -4.92 16.57 -7.83
CA MET A 7 -4.25 15.49 -7.10
C MET A 7 -5.15 14.27 -6.91
N PHE A 8 -6.44 14.50 -6.65
CA PHE A 8 -7.44 13.44 -6.54
C PHE A 8 -7.60 12.68 -7.86
N GLU A 9 -7.81 13.39 -8.97
CA GLU A 9 -7.92 12.77 -10.29
C GLU A 9 -6.62 12.07 -10.71
N TYR A 10 -5.46 12.65 -10.38
CA TYR A 10 -4.18 11.98 -10.57
C TYR A 10 -4.08 10.67 -9.77
N GLY A 11 -4.51 10.68 -8.51
CA GLY A 11 -4.52 9.47 -7.68
C GLY A 11 -5.44 8.38 -8.18
N LYS A 12 -6.59 8.74 -8.75
CA LYS A 12 -7.49 7.77 -9.40
C LYS A 12 -6.77 7.08 -10.55
N ASN A 13 -6.08 7.84 -11.41
CA ASN A 13 -5.29 7.27 -12.51
C ASN A 13 -4.18 6.33 -12.01
N VAL A 14 -3.50 6.71 -10.92
CA VAL A 14 -2.48 5.85 -10.29
C VAL A 14 -3.14 4.57 -9.78
N VAL A 15 -4.18 4.67 -8.95
CA VAL A 15 -4.88 3.50 -8.40
C VAL A 15 -5.41 2.59 -9.51
N ASP A 16 -6.05 3.14 -10.54
CA ASP A 16 -6.57 2.37 -11.67
C ASP A 16 -5.44 1.63 -12.40
N ALA A 17 -4.29 2.28 -12.61
CA ALA A 17 -3.14 1.65 -13.23
C ALA A 17 -2.62 0.48 -12.37
N LEU A 18 -2.51 0.67 -11.05
CA LEU A 18 -2.04 -0.35 -10.12
C LEU A 18 -3.03 -1.52 -10.00
N GLN A 19 -4.32 -1.26 -9.88
CA GLN A 19 -5.38 -2.28 -9.82
C GLN A 19 -5.54 -3.04 -11.15
N SER A 20 -5.17 -2.42 -12.29
CA SER A 20 -5.12 -3.12 -13.58
C SER A 20 -3.98 -4.14 -13.71
N SER A 21 -3.14 -4.27 -12.67
CA SER A 21 -2.16 -5.35 -12.54
C SER A 21 -2.83 -6.71 -12.61
N LYS A 22 -2.22 -7.65 -13.34
CA LYS A 22 -2.72 -9.04 -13.39
C LYS A 22 -2.51 -9.81 -12.09
N ILE A 23 -1.69 -9.27 -11.18
CA ILE A 23 -1.30 -9.92 -9.94
C ILE A 23 -2.14 -9.40 -8.77
N TYR A 24 -2.71 -8.20 -8.90
CA TYR A 24 -3.56 -7.60 -7.89
C TYR A 24 -4.82 -8.45 -7.64
N ASP A 25 -5.15 -8.62 -6.36
CA ASP A 25 -6.35 -9.31 -5.88
C ASP A 25 -7.15 -8.36 -5.00
N ASP A 26 -8.35 -7.98 -5.44
CA ASP A 26 -9.25 -7.04 -4.74
C ASP A 26 -9.89 -7.63 -3.47
N GLN A 27 -9.64 -8.91 -3.18
CA GLN A 27 -10.03 -9.56 -1.92
C GLN A 27 -8.85 -9.70 -0.94
N SER A 28 -7.66 -9.20 -1.29
CA SER A 28 -6.44 -9.33 -0.49
C SER A 28 -6.14 -8.03 0.28
N ASP A 29 -6.31 -8.07 1.61
CA ASP A 29 -5.92 -6.98 2.50
C ASP A 29 -4.44 -6.58 2.34
N LEU A 30 -3.58 -7.55 1.97
CA LEU A 30 -2.16 -7.31 1.71
C LEU A 30 -1.97 -6.47 0.44
N ASP A 31 -2.70 -6.78 -0.62
CA ASP A 31 -2.62 -6.09 -1.90
C ASP A 31 -3.13 -4.66 -1.75
N ASP A 32 -4.22 -4.46 -1.00
CA ASP A 32 -4.76 -3.13 -0.72
C ASP A 32 -3.84 -2.29 0.17
N GLN A 33 -3.22 -2.88 1.19
CA GLN A 33 -2.19 -2.19 1.97
C GLN A 33 -0.99 -1.80 1.09
N ALA A 34 -0.55 -2.68 0.19
CA ALA A 34 0.52 -2.37 -0.74
C ALA A 34 0.11 -1.28 -1.75
N LEU A 35 -1.13 -1.32 -2.26
CA LEU A 35 -1.71 -0.35 -3.19
C LEU A 35 -1.70 1.05 -2.57
N VAL A 36 -2.25 1.16 -1.36
CA VAL A 36 -2.34 2.43 -0.64
C VAL A 36 -0.96 2.93 -0.22
N ALA A 37 -0.06 2.04 0.21
CA ALA A 37 1.32 2.39 0.54
C ALA A 37 2.09 2.96 -0.65
N TYR A 38 2.02 2.30 -1.81
CA TYR A 38 2.70 2.74 -3.02
C TYR A 38 2.12 4.07 -3.51
N THR A 39 0.79 4.20 -3.53
CA THR A 39 0.08 5.43 -3.89
C THR A 39 0.44 6.58 -2.96
N PHE A 40 0.53 6.34 -1.64
CA PHE A 40 0.98 7.35 -0.68
C PHE A 40 2.42 7.81 -0.97
N GLY A 41 3.32 6.91 -1.34
CA GLY A 41 4.66 7.25 -1.82
C GLY A 41 4.64 8.20 -3.02
N VAL A 42 3.88 7.83 -4.06
CA VAL A 42 3.68 8.64 -5.26
C VAL A 42 3.10 10.03 -4.91
N TYR A 43 2.09 10.06 -4.02
CA TYR A 43 1.48 11.30 -3.54
C TYR A 43 2.47 12.21 -2.81
N ASN A 44 3.38 11.67 -2.01
CA ASN A 44 4.43 12.47 -1.36
C ASN A 44 5.35 13.12 -2.41
N GLY A 45 5.68 12.40 -3.48
CA GLY A 45 6.43 12.95 -4.62
C GLY A 45 5.66 14.07 -5.32
N TYR A 46 4.39 13.82 -5.64
CA TYR A 46 3.49 14.78 -6.27
C TYR A 46 3.35 16.06 -5.42
N ALA A 47 3.05 15.92 -4.14
CA ALA A 47 2.87 17.04 -3.23
C ALA A 47 4.15 17.88 -3.11
N LYS A 48 5.32 17.24 -3.06
CA LYS A 48 6.61 17.95 -3.08
C LYS A 48 6.83 18.73 -4.37
N LYS A 49 6.46 18.18 -5.53
CA LYS A 49 6.60 18.84 -6.85
C LYS A 49 5.69 20.07 -6.98
N TYR A 50 4.48 19.99 -6.42
CA TYR A 50 3.44 21.01 -6.60
C TYR A 50 3.18 21.88 -5.36
N ASP A 51 4.05 21.81 -4.34
CA ASP A 51 3.97 22.57 -3.09
C ASP A 51 2.64 22.38 -2.33
N ILE A 52 2.16 21.13 -2.29
CA ILE A 52 0.94 20.73 -1.57
C ILE A 52 1.29 20.37 -0.13
N THR A 53 0.48 20.84 0.82
CA THR A 53 0.73 20.59 2.24
C THR A 53 0.50 19.12 2.62
N GLY A 54 1.13 18.68 3.72
CA GLY A 54 0.87 17.33 4.24
C GLY A 54 -0.58 17.11 4.66
N GLU A 55 -1.25 18.15 5.18
CA GLU A 55 -2.67 18.09 5.57
C GLU A 55 -3.57 17.87 4.34
N ASP A 56 -3.32 18.62 3.27
CA ASP A 56 -4.03 18.49 2.00
C ASP A 56 -3.82 17.11 1.37
N LEU A 57 -2.58 16.60 1.35
CA LEU A 57 -2.28 15.26 0.86
C LEU A 57 -3.06 14.20 1.65
N VAL A 58 -3.09 14.31 2.97
CA VAL A 58 -3.81 13.37 3.85
C VAL A 58 -5.31 13.42 3.57
N ALA A 59 -5.89 14.60 3.42
CA ALA A 59 -7.30 14.76 3.08
C ALA A 59 -7.63 14.12 1.72
N VAL A 60 -6.78 14.32 0.71
CA VAL A 60 -6.95 13.72 -0.62
C VAL A 60 -6.79 12.20 -0.57
N LEU A 61 -5.82 11.67 0.20
CA LEU A 61 -5.63 10.23 0.33
C LEU A 61 -6.81 9.55 1.02
N ILE A 62 -7.35 10.13 2.10
CA ILE A 62 -8.56 9.62 2.77
C ILE A 62 -9.72 9.56 1.78
N ARG A 63 -9.92 10.65 1.03
CA ARG A 63 -10.96 10.72 -0.01
C ARG A 63 -10.75 9.67 -1.10
N LEU A 64 -9.52 9.46 -1.55
CA LEU A 64 -9.19 8.44 -2.56
C LEU A 64 -9.55 7.03 -2.06
N ILE A 65 -9.16 6.69 -0.82
CA ILE A 65 -9.45 5.39 -0.24
C ILE A 65 -10.97 5.20 -0.03
N SER A 66 -11.69 6.25 0.38
CA SER A 66 -13.14 6.12 0.62
C SER A 66 -13.98 6.15 -0.64
N GLU A 67 -13.71 7.08 -1.55
CA GLU A 67 -14.59 7.35 -2.71
C GLU A 67 -14.20 6.53 -3.94
N HIS A 68 -12.91 6.22 -4.12
CA HIS A 68 -12.42 5.51 -5.31
C HIS A 68 -12.11 4.05 -5.05
N ILE A 69 -11.37 3.75 -3.97
CA ILE A 69 -11.10 2.34 -3.58
C ILE A 69 -12.36 1.71 -2.94
N GLY A 70 -13.21 2.52 -2.30
CA GLY A 70 -14.54 2.11 -1.84
C GLY A 70 -14.61 1.65 -0.38
N TYR A 71 -13.62 2.00 0.43
CA TYR A 71 -13.62 1.68 1.86
C TYR A 71 -14.48 2.66 2.68
N PRO A 72 -15.02 2.23 3.84
CA PRO A 72 -15.65 3.15 4.79
C PRO A 72 -14.69 4.26 5.26
N VAL A 73 -15.21 5.47 5.49
CA VAL A 73 -14.40 6.67 5.82
C VAL A 73 -13.54 6.45 7.09
N ASP A 74 -14.08 5.81 8.11
CA ASP A 74 -13.37 5.48 9.35
C ASP A 74 -12.18 4.53 9.10
N TYR A 75 -12.35 3.57 8.21
CA TYR A 75 -11.26 2.72 7.75
C TYR A 75 -10.23 3.49 6.92
N SER A 76 -10.67 4.38 6.02
CA SER A 76 -9.79 5.23 5.21
C SER A 76 -8.91 6.14 6.06
N GLU A 77 -9.47 6.73 7.12
CA GLU A 77 -8.75 7.51 8.13
C GLU A 77 -7.70 6.64 8.83
N ALA A 78 -8.10 5.47 9.33
CA ALA A 78 -7.19 4.54 10.02
C ALA A 78 -6.06 4.05 9.12
N MET A 79 -6.36 3.69 7.87
CA MET A 79 -5.39 3.25 6.87
C MET A 79 -4.40 4.36 6.55
N THR A 80 -4.87 5.59 6.36
CA THR A 80 -3.99 6.74 6.09
C THR A 80 -3.07 7.03 7.28
N GLN A 81 -3.60 7.00 8.51
CA GLN A 81 -2.77 7.13 9.71
C GLN A 81 -1.73 6.02 9.84
N PHE A 82 -2.09 4.79 9.48
CA PHE A 82 -1.15 3.68 9.42
C PHE A 82 -0.02 3.93 8.41
N MET A 83 -0.32 4.46 7.21
CA MET A 83 0.71 4.82 6.22
C MET A 83 1.65 5.91 6.73
N ILE A 84 1.11 6.94 7.40
CA ILE A 84 1.92 7.99 8.04
C ILE A 84 2.86 7.38 9.07
N GLN A 85 2.37 6.49 9.93
CA GLN A 85 3.21 5.81 10.93
C GLN A 85 4.30 4.95 10.28
N CYS A 86 3.99 4.29 9.15
CA CYS A 86 4.94 3.47 8.41
C CYS A 86 6.02 4.27 7.68
N THR A 87 5.97 5.61 7.68
CA THR A 87 7.14 6.44 7.32
C THR A 87 8.30 6.27 8.31
N ASN A 88 8.03 5.75 9.51
CA ASN A 88 9.03 5.21 10.41
C ASN A 88 9.23 3.70 10.14
N LYS A 89 10.40 3.34 9.63
CA LYS A 89 10.79 1.96 9.29
C LYS A 89 10.54 0.95 10.41
N SER A 90 10.65 1.35 11.68
CA SER A 90 10.46 0.44 12.82
C SER A 90 9.00 0.00 13.05
N VAL A 91 8.03 0.69 12.47
CA VAL A 91 6.59 0.34 12.60
C VAL A 91 6.26 -0.84 11.69
N ASN A 92 6.65 -0.75 10.41
CA ASN A 92 6.50 -1.83 9.44
C ASN A 92 7.52 -1.62 8.31
N GLU A 93 8.60 -2.43 8.30
CA GLU A 93 9.68 -2.30 7.33
C GLU A 93 9.19 -2.53 5.89
N THR A 94 8.25 -3.46 5.68
CA THR A 94 7.72 -3.77 4.35
C THR A 94 6.94 -2.59 3.79
N ILE A 95 5.99 -2.05 4.55
CA ILE A 95 5.20 -0.88 4.10
C ILE A 95 6.10 0.34 3.93
N TYR A 96 7.07 0.56 4.83
CA TYR A 96 8.08 1.62 4.68
C TYR A 96 8.79 1.54 3.34
N ILE A 97 9.25 0.35 2.94
CA ILE A 97 9.94 0.14 1.66
C ILE A 97 9.00 0.44 0.48
N ILE A 98 7.75 0.00 0.54
CA ILE A 98 6.77 0.22 -0.54
C ILE A 98 6.47 1.71 -0.72
N ILE A 99 6.29 2.46 0.39
CA ILE A 99 6.11 3.91 0.36
C ILE A 99 7.31 4.59 -0.33
N HIS A 100 8.53 4.22 0.04
CA HIS A 100 9.73 4.81 -0.56
C HIS A 100 9.87 4.44 -2.03
N LYS A 101 9.50 3.22 -2.44
CA LYS A 101 9.47 2.83 -3.85
C LYS A 101 8.50 3.70 -4.66
N GLY A 102 7.29 3.93 -4.18
CA GLY A 102 6.35 4.83 -4.85
C GLY A 102 6.87 6.27 -4.96
N LEU A 103 7.55 6.76 -3.92
CA LEU A 103 8.19 8.08 -3.95
C LEU A 103 9.33 8.14 -4.99
N ASP A 104 10.23 7.16 -4.97
CA ASP A 104 11.38 7.07 -5.86
C ASP A 104 10.93 6.94 -7.33
N ALA A 105 9.86 6.17 -7.57
CA ALA A 105 9.23 6.04 -8.87
C ALA A 105 8.73 7.39 -9.38
N PHE A 106 7.98 8.14 -8.58
CA PHE A 106 7.52 9.48 -8.96
C PHE A 106 8.70 10.43 -9.21
N VAL A 107 9.73 10.41 -8.36
CA VAL A 107 10.90 11.29 -8.54
C VAL A 107 11.67 10.98 -9.82
N SER A 108 11.71 9.71 -10.22
CA SER A 108 12.51 9.25 -11.36
C SER A 108 11.74 9.24 -12.69
N TYR A 109 10.44 8.99 -12.65
CA TYR A 109 9.58 8.77 -13.82
C TYR A 109 8.35 9.70 -13.86
N GLU A 110 8.27 10.66 -12.93
CA GLU A 110 7.22 11.66 -12.82
C GLU A 110 5.81 11.05 -12.77
N GLU A 111 4.95 11.34 -13.75
CA GLU A 111 3.55 10.94 -13.79
C GLU A 111 3.31 9.70 -14.67
N ASP A 112 4.35 8.89 -14.92
CA ASP A 112 4.29 7.67 -15.73
C ASP A 112 3.62 6.51 -14.97
N THR A 113 2.31 6.37 -15.17
CA THR A 113 1.49 5.32 -14.56
C THR A 113 1.80 3.91 -15.07
N ASP A 114 2.33 3.77 -16.29
CA ASP A 114 2.71 2.46 -16.84
C ASP A 114 3.96 1.93 -16.13
N PHE A 115 4.93 2.81 -15.84
CA PHE A 115 6.08 2.47 -15.01
C PHE A 115 5.65 2.07 -13.60
N PHE A 116 4.76 2.85 -12.97
CA PHE A 116 4.26 2.55 -11.62
C PHE A 116 3.62 1.18 -11.54
N LYS A 117 2.78 0.84 -12.52
CA LYS A 117 2.17 -0.48 -12.63
C LYS A 117 3.23 -1.59 -12.70
N SER A 118 4.22 -1.45 -13.57
CA SER A 118 5.27 -2.46 -13.73
C SER A 118 6.10 -2.66 -12.47
N GLU A 119 6.42 -1.57 -11.75
CA GLU A 119 7.16 -1.66 -10.50
C GLU A 119 6.29 -2.30 -9.40
N TYR A 120 5.05 -1.86 -9.27
CA TYR A 120 4.09 -2.40 -8.30
C TYR A 120 3.81 -3.89 -8.53
N GLU A 121 3.70 -4.34 -9.79
CA GLU A 121 3.61 -5.76 -10.15
C GLU A 121 4.80 -6.57 -9.60
N THR A 122 6.01 -6.00 -9.68
CA THR A 122 7.21 -6.64 -9.12
C THR A 122 7.14 -6.72 -7.60
N ILE A 123 6.71 -5.64 -6.93
CA ILE A 123 6.52 -5.59 -5.48
C ILE A 123 5.50 -6.65 -5.03
N LEU A 124 4.32 -6.70 -5.64
CA LEU A 124 3.28 -7.67 -5.28
C LEU A 124 3.75 -9.10 -5.47
N LYS A 125 4.47 -9.38 -6.56
CA LYS A 125 5.05 -10.70 -6.79
C LYS A 125 6.01 -11.09 -5.68
N ASP A 126 6.93 -10.20 -5.30
CA ASP A 126 7.89 -10.46 -4.23
C ASP A 126 7.17 -10.69 -2.90
N LEU A 127 6.18 -9.88 -2.54
CA LEU A 127 5.37 -10.06 -1.33
C LEU A 127 4.68 -11.42 -1.30
N LYS A 128 4.02 -11.81 -2.39
CA LYS A 128 3.29 -13.08 -2.47
C LYS A 128 4.23 -14.29 -2.41
N THR A 129 5.43 -14.21 -2.99
CA THR A 129 6.44 -15.29 -2.88
C THR A 129 6.97 -15.46 -1.45
N VAL A 130 7.07 -14.38 -0.67
CA VAL A 130 7.45 -14.46 0.75
C VAL A 130 6.34 -15.11 1.58
N VAL A 131 5.07 -14.83 1.28
CA VAL A 131 3.93 -15.45 1.95
C VAL A 131 3.79 -16.94 1.61
N GLU A 132 4.04 -17.35 0.36
CA GLU A 132 3.98 -18.75 -0.07
C GLU A 132 5.16 -19.61 0.42
N THR A 133 6.31 -19.00 0.75
CA THR A 133 7.48 -19.72 1.27
C THR A 133 7.45 -19.97 2.78
N SER A 134 6.55 -19.30 3.51
CA SER A 134 6.16 -19.75 4.84
C SER A 134 5.07 -20.80 4.71
N GLN A 135 5.41 -22.09 4.90
CA GLN A 135 4.36 -23.10 5.13
C GLN A 135 3.41 -22.57 6.22
N PRO A 136 2.08 -22.56 5.98
CA PRO A 136 1.14 -22.16 7.02
C PRO A 136 1.42 -23.04 8.25
N PRO A 137 1.48 -22.49 9.47
CA PRO A 137 1.77 -23.28 10.66
C PRO A 137 0.74 -24.40 10.74
N THR A 138 1.21 -25.64 10.58
CA THR A 138 0.35 -26.81 10.65
C THR A 138 -0.30 -26.81 12.03
N ARG A 139 -1.63 -26.74 12.07
CA ARG A 139 -2.39 -26.73 13.33
C ARG A 139 -2.12 -28.05 14.04
N LYS A 140 -1.21 -28.03 15.03
CA LYS A 140 -0.98 -29.17 15.90
C LYS A 140 -2.31 -29.55 16.55
N THR A 141 -2.69 -30.81 16.41
CA THR A 141 -3.83 -31.41 17.10
C THR A 141 -3.68 -31.24 18.62
N ALA A 142 -4.77 -31.38 19.37
CA ALA A 142 -4.70 -31.37 20.83
C ALA A 142 -3.71 -32.43 21.35
N THR A 143 -3.65 -33.58 20.67
CA THR A 143 -2.76 -34.70 20.97
C THR A 143 -1.29 -34.35 20.78
N GLU A 144 -0.92 -33.70 19.66
CA GLU A 144 0.46 -33.27 19.39
C GLU A 144 0.96 -32.21 20.38
N ARG A 145 0.07 -31.31 20.82
CA ARG A 145 0.39 -30.30 21.84
C ARG A 145 0.55 -30.87 23.25
N LEU A 146 -0.12 -31.98 23.55
CA LEU A 146 0.02 -32.68 24.82
C LEU A 146 1.33 -33.48 24.86
N ASN A 147 1.68 -34.19 23.79
CA ASN A 147 2.91 -35.00 23.76
C ASN A 147 4.20 -34.18 23.89
N GLU A 148 4.21 -32.94 23.41
CA GLU A 148 5.36 -32.03 23.57
C GLU A 148 5.52 -31.49 25.00
N LYS A 149 4.43 -31.41 25.78
CA LYS A 149 4.48 -30.97 27.18
C LYS A 149 4.97 -32.05 28.15
N PHE A 150 4.93 -33.32 27.76
CA PHE A 150 5.32 -34.45 28.63
C PHE A 150 6.68 -35.06 28.29
N ASN A 151 7.34 -34.59 27.23
CA ASN A 151 8.68 -35.03 26.82
C ASN A 151 9.74 -33.90 26.89
N ALA A 152 9.44 -32.80 27.60
CA ALA A 152 10.36 -31.69 27.87
C ALA A 152 10.77 -31.66 29.35
#